data_AF-A0A444J9J3-F1
#
_entry.id   AF-A0A444J9J3-F1
#
_cell.length_a   1.000
_cell.length_b   1.000
_cell.length_c   1.000
_cell.angle_alpha   90.00
_cell.angle_beta   90.00
_cell.angle_gamma   90.00
#
_symmetry.space_group_name_H-M   'P 1'
#
loop_
_entity.id
_entity.type
_entity.pdbx_description
1 polymer ?
#
loop_
_entity_poly.entity_id
_entity_poly.type
_entity_poly.pdbx_seq_one_letter_code
_entity_poly.pdbx_strand_id
1 'polypeptide(L)'
;MYMLKLHHLVDNKIHARSTGPYSLVTQQPLGGKAQFGGQRLGEMEVWAMESYGAAYTLKEFLTVKSDDVEGRTSMYEKIVKGNNFLDAGLPESFHVLVKELKGLCLNVELLSTKDTK
;
A
#
# COMPACT_ATOMS: atom_id res chain seq x y z
N MET A 1 42.87 13.78 -20.90
CA MET A 1 41.93 12.81 -20.31
C MET A 1 40.61 12.93 -21.06
N TYR A 2 40.11 11.85 -21.67
CA TYR A 2 38.84 11.85 -22.39
C TYR A 2 37.79 11.15 -21.53
N MET A 3 36.66 11.82 -21.24
CA MET A 3 35.53 11.25 -20.49
C MET A 3 34.26 11.32 -21.31
N LEU A 4 33.49 10.23 -21.29
CA LEU A 4 32.21 10.10 -21.98
C LEU A 4 31.05 10.26 -21.00
N LYS A 5 30.03 11.02 -21.41
CA LYS A 5 28.77 11.14 -20.65
C LYS A 5 27.91 9.91 -20.90
N LEU A 6 27.57 9.20 -19.82
CA LEU A 6 26.66 8.05 -19.88
C LEU A 6 25.19 8.49 -19.98
N HIS A 7 24.35 7.60 -20.52
CA HIS A 7 22.91 7.84 -20.73
C HIS A 7 22.09 7.93 -19.42
N HIS A 8 22.62 7.42 -18.31
CA HIS A 8 21.93 7.36 -17.02
C HIS A 8 22.01 8.69 -16.27
N LEU A 9 21.15 9.63 -16.65
CA LEU A 9 21.02 10.93 -16.01
C LEU A 9 19.98 10.91 -14.88
N VAL A 10 20.20 11.74 -13.86
CA VAL A 10 19.31 11.88 -12.70
C VAL A 10 17.93 12.38 -13.14
N ASP A 11 17.88 13.30 -14.10
CA ASP A 11 16.64 13.85 -14.67
C ASP A 11 15.69 12.75 -15.16
N ASN A 12 16.25 11.67 -15.70
CA ASN A 12 15.48 10.52 -16.18
C ASN A 12 15.04 9.58 -15.04
N LYS A 13 15.73 9.59 -13.89
CA LYS A 13 15.52 8.64 -12.79
C LYS A 13 14.72 9.19 -11.62
N ILE A 14 14.71 10.51 -11.40
CA ILE A 14 13.95 11.09 -10.29
C ILE A 14 12.44 10.86 -10.49
N HIS A 15 11.77 10.41 -9.43
CA HIS A 15 10.34 10.12 -9.42
C HIS A 15 9.77 10.30 -8.02
N ALA A 16 8.61 10.91 -7.92
CA ALA A 16 7.89 11.10 -6.67
C ALA A 16 6.38 10.96 -6.92
N ARG A 17 5.67 10.46 -5.91
CA ARG A 17 4.22 10.25 -5.97
C ARG A 17 3.60 10.64 -4.63
N SER A 18 2.50 11.39 -4.68
CA SER A 18 1.60 11.63 -3.55
C SER A 18 0.36 10.73 -3.67
N THR A 19 -0.45 10.94 -4.70
CA THR A 19 -1.61 10.12 -5.10
C THR A 19 -1.48 9.78 -6.59
N GLY A 20 -2.28 8.85 -7.11
CA GLY A 20 -2.16 8.43 -8.50
C GLY A 20 -3.09 7.28 -8.86
N PRO A 21 -2.87 6.63 -10.02
CA PRO A 21 -3.70 5.52 -10.45
C PRO A 21 -3.45 4.24 -9.63
N TYR A 22 -4.48 3.40 -9.59
CA TYR A 22 -4.52 2.14 -8.85
C TYR A 22 -4.92 0.98 -9.77
N SER A 23 -4.51 -0.22 -9.39
CA SER A 23 -4.92 -1.46 -10.04
C SER A 23 -6.42 -1.70 -9.85
N LEU A 24 -7.10 -2.20 -10.88
CA LEU A 24 -8.53 -2.49 -10.83
C LEU A 24 -8.86 -3.61 -9.84
N VAL A 25 -8.00 -4.64 -9.75
CA VAL A 25 -8.27 -5.84 -8.95
C VAL A 25 -7.78 -5.67 -7.52
N THR A 26 -6.48 -5.38 -7.35
CA THR A 26 -5.84 -5.34 -6.03
C THR A 26 -5.96 -4.00 -5.33
N GLN A 27 -6.47 -2.96 -6.01
CA GLN A 27 -6.55 -1.59 -5.49
C GLN A 27 -5.22 -0.97 -5.03
N GLN A 28 -4.09 -1.63 -5.33
CA GLN A 28 -2.74 -1.15 -5.03
C GLN A 28 -2.27 -0.11 -6.05
N PRO A 29 -1.36 0.81 -5.66
CA PRO A 29 -0.67 1.72 -6.57
C PRO A 29 -0.03 0.99 -7.76
N LEU A 30 -0.23 1.49 -8.98
CA LEU A 30 0.49 0.97 -10.16
C LEU A 30 2.01 1.14 -10.00
N GLY A 31 2.79 0.37 -10.76
CA GLY A 31 4.26 0.42 -10.74
C GLY A 31 4.84 1.25 -11.89
N GLY A 32 6.05 1.77 -11.68
CA GLY A 32 6.86 2.40 -12.74
C GLY A 32 6.62 3.90 -12.95
N LYS A 33 7.69 4.61 -13.31
CA LYS A 33 7.68 6.07 -13.50
C LYS A 33 6.67 6.54 -14.55
N ALA A 34 6.55 5.81 -15.67
CA ALA A 34 5.67 6.18 -16.77
C ALA A 34 4.17 6.17 -16.38
N GLN A 35 3.79 5.38 -15.38
CA GLN A 35 2.41 5.25 -14.91
C GLN A 35 2.14 6.06 -13.64
N PHE A 36 3.04 6.99 -13.28
CA PHE A 36 3.03 7.66 -11.97
C PHE A 36 2.91 6.65 -10.82
N GLY A 37 3.71 5.58 -10.92
CA GLY A 37 3.64 4.45 -10.02
C GLY A 37 4.16 4.74 -8.62
N GLY A 38 3.71 3.94 -7.65
CA GLY A 38 4.25 3.94 -6.29
C GLY A 38 5.56 3.17 -6.20
N GLN A 39 6.27 3.38 -5.10
CA GLN A 39 7.43 2.55 -4.75
C GLN A 39 6.95 1.23 -4.13
N ARG A 40 7.59 0.12 -4.50
CA ARG A 40 7.31 -1.17 -3.87
C ARG A 40 7.95 -1.21 -2.49
N LEU A 41 7.13 -1.48 -1.48
CA LEU A 41 7.58 -1.97 -0.17
C LEU A 41 7.52 -3.50 -0.24
N GLY A 42 8.67 -4.16 -0.31
CA GLY A 42 8.77 -5.61 -0.36
C GLY A 42 8.85 -6.24 1.03
N GLU A 43 8.93 -7.57 1.04
CA GLU A 43 9.02 -8.36 2.27
C GLU A 43 10.25 -7.99 3.12
N MET A 44 11.38 -7.69 2.46
CA MET A 44 12.61 -7.28 3.16
C MET A 44 12.46 -5.93 3.86
N GLU A 45 11.78 -4.96 3.22
CA GLU A 45 11.52 -3.66 3.84
C GLU A 45 10.49 -3.77 4.97
N VAL A 46 9.51 -4.68 4.85
CA VAL A 46 8.58 -5.00 5.94
C VAL A 46 9.35 -5.54 7.15
N TRP A 47 10.25 -6.52 6.95
CA TRP A 47 11.08 -7.04 8.05
C TRP A 47 11.94 -5.97 8.71
N ALA A 48 12.49 -5.04 7.92
CA ALA A 48 13.22 -3.91 8.46
C ALA A 48 12.34 -3.08 9.41
N MET A 49 11.12 -2.73 9.01
CA MET A 49 10.17 -1.97 9.83
C MET A 49 9.74 -2.71 11.09
N GLU A 50 9.51 -4.02 10.98
CA GLU A 50 9.19 -4.89 12.12
C GLU A 50 10.35 -4.91 13.14
N SER A 51 11.60 -4.99 12.67
CA SER A 51 12.78 -4.99 13.55
C SER A 51 12.94 -3.70 14.35
N TYR A 52 12.50 -2.56 13.79
CA TYR A 52 12.47 -1.28 14.49
C TYR A 52 11.29 -1.17 15.47
N GLY A 53 10.33 -2.11 15.47
CA GLY A 53 9.10 -2.01 16.24
C GLY A 53 8.14 -0.92 15.74
N ALA A 54 8.26 -0.51 14.47
CA ALA A 54 7.50 0.59 13.88
C ALA A 54 6.08 0.16 13.46
N ALA A 55 5.28 -0.35 14.41
CA ALA A 55 3.98 -0.97 14.15
C ALA A 55 2.98 -0.03 13.45
N TYR A 56 2.86 1.22 13.89
CA TYR A 56 1.94 2.19 13.28
C TYR A 56 2.35 2.58 11.86
N THR A 57 3.65 2.74 11.62
CA THR A 57 4.18 3.09 10.30
C THR A 57 4.02 1.93 9.33
N LEU A 58 4.28 0.69 9.78
CA LEU A 58 4.03 -0.50 8.97
C LEU A 58 2.54 -0.64 8.64
N LYS A 59 1.67 -0.45 9.63
CA LYS A 59 0.21 -0.46 9.43
C LYS A 59 -0.21 0.59 8.41
N GLU A 60 0.32 1.80 8.49
CA GLU A 60 0.05 2.88 7.53
C GLU A 60 0.46 2.51 6.09
N PHE A 61 1.65 1.90 5.92
CA PHE A 61 2.12 1.44 4.62
C PHE A 61 1.25 0.34 4.02
N LEU A 62 0.80 -0.62 4.84
CA LEU A 62 0.01 -1.77 4.39
C LEU A 62 -1.46 -1.46 4.16
N THR A 63 -1.98 -0.33 4.67
CA THR A 63 -3.41 0.02 4.58
C THR A 63 -3.61 1.32 3.79
N VAL A 64 -3.65 2.46 4.49
CA VAL A 64 -4.02 3.78 3.98
C VAL A 64 -3.13 4.26 2.83
N LYS A 65 -1.85 3.88 2.80
CA LYS A 65 -0.93 4.23 1.71
C LYS A 65 -0.96 3.26 0.51
N SER A 66 -1.63 2.11 0.65
CA SER A 66 -1.67 1.05 -0.35
C SER A 66 -3.07 0.85 -0.91
N ASP A 67 -3.88 0.00 -0.28
CA ASP A 67 -5.09 -0.60 -0.87
C ASP A 67 -6.37 -0.37 -0.03
N ASP A 68 -6.29 0.28 1.13
CA ASP A 68 -7.49 0.69 1.88
C ASP A 68 -8.17 1.88 1.17
N VAL A 69 -9.24 1.60 0.42
CA VAL A 69 -9.93 2.57 -0.44
C VAL A 69 -10.67 3.64 0.37
N GLU A 70 -11.28 3.26 1.49
CA GLU A 70 -11.98 4.17 2.38
C GLU A 70 -10.99 4.94 3.25
N GLY A 71 -9.99 4.24 3.80
CA GLY A 71 -8.93 4.85 4.61
C GLY A 71 -8.14 5.90 3.85
N ARG A 72 -7.76 5.65 2.59
CA ARG A 72 -6.96 6.60 1.80
C ARG A 72 -7.71 7.90 1.48
N THR A 73 -9.01 7.82 1.18
CA THR A 73 -9.82 9.01 0.88
C THR A 73 -10.06 9.84 2.12
N SER A 74 -10.45 9.19 3.22
CA SER A 74 -10.58 9.81 4.55
C SER A 74 -9.28 10.46 5.02
N MET A 75 -8.14 9.77 4.85
CA MET A 75 -6.83 10.30 5.24
C MET A 75 -6.45 11.54 4.42
N TYR A 76 -6.70 11.54 3.12
CA TYR A 76 -6.44 12.71 2.28
C TYR A 76 -7.26 13.92 2.75
N GLU A 77 -8.54 13.75 3.03
CA GLU A 77 -9.37 14.82 3.60
C GLU A 77 -8.88 15.31 4.96
N LYS A 78 -8.47 14.37 5.83
CA LYS A 78 -7.94 14.66 7.17
C LYS A 78 -6.65 15.48 7.10
N ILE A 79 -5.76 15.16 6.16
CA ILE A 79 -4.52 15.91 5.89
C ILE A 79 -4.86 17.35 5.47
N VAL A 80 -5.85 17.53 4.60
CA VAL A 80 -6.30 18.87 4.16
C VAL A 80 -6.93 19.65 5.31
N LYS A 81 -7.67 18.98 6.21
CA LYS A 81 -8.32 19.57 7.39
C LYS A 81 -7.37 19.80 8.58
N GLY A 82 -6.12 19.32 8.51
CA GLY A 82 -5.11 19.46 9.56
C GLY A 82 -5.25 18.47 10.74
N ASN A 83 -6.14 17.49 10.66
CA ASN A 83 -6.41 16.51 11.72
C ASN A 83 -5.88 15.12 11.32
N ASN A 84 -4.59 14.87 11.56
CA ASN A 84 -3.86 13.71 11.02
C ASN A 84 -3.96 12.46 11.88
N PHE A 85 -5.18 12.00 12.17
CA PHE A 85 -5.38 10.73 12.88
C PHE A 85 -5.49 9.56 11.91
N LEU A 86 -4.64 8.55 12.14
CA LEU A 86 -4.65 7.31 11.37
C LEU A 86 -5.86 6.46 11.78
N ASP A 87 -6.77 6.31 10.83
CA ASP A 87 -7.89 5.39 10.92
C ASP A 87 -7.78 4.45 9.73
N ALA A 88 -7.57 3.17 10.02
CA ALA A 88 -7.13 2.18 9.04
C ALA A 88 -8.06 0.97 9.13
N GLY A 89 -8.71 0.69 8.01
CA GLY A 89 -9.66 -0.40 7.87
C GLY A 89 -9.00 -1.71 7.46
N LEU A 90 -9.81 -2.59 6.87
CA LEU A 90 -9.35 -3.83 6.28
C LEU A 90 -8.82 -3.56 4.86
N PRO A 91 -7.63 -4.07 4.51
CA PRO A 91 -7.06 -3.90 3.17
C PRO A 91 -7.86 -4.69 2.12
N GLU A 92 -8.06 -4.11 0.94
CA GLU A 92 -8.77 -4.77 -0.17
C GLU A 92 -8.06 -6.02 -0.67
N SER A 93 -6.73 -6.10 -0.58
CA SER A 93 -5.98 -7.32 -0.90
C SER A 93 -6.41 -8.52 -0.06
N PHE A 94 -6.78 -8.31 1.21
CA PHE A 94 -7.31 -9.37 2.06
C PHE A 94 -8.71 -9.81 1.62
N HIS A 95 -9.54 -8.87 1.16
CA HIS A 95 -10.86 -9.20 0.62
C HIS A 95 -10.77 -10.00 -0.69
N VAL A 96 -9.84 -9.61 -1.57
CA VAL A 96 -9.52 -10.37 -2.79
C VAL A 96 -9.08 -11.78 -2.43
N LEU A 97 -8.17 -11.94 -1.46
CA LEU A 97 -7.72 -13.26 -0.97
C LEU A 97 -8.90 -14.14 -0.50
N VAL A 98 -9.80 -13.60 0.33
CA VAL A 98 -10.97 -14.36 0.82
C VAL A 98 -11.87 -14.79 -0.33
N LYS A 99 -12.09 -13.92 -1.33
CA LYS A 99 -12.89 -14.26 -2.51
C LYS A 99 -12.21 -15.31 -3.38
N GLU A 100 -10.90 -15.23 -3.57
CA GLU A 100 -10.14 -16.23 -4.33
C GLU A 100 -10.20 -17.62 -3.67
N LEU A 101 -10.06 -17.68 -2.34
CA LEU A 101 -10.21 -18.94 -1.59
C LEU A 101 -11.63 -19.51 -1.69
N LYS A 102 -12.67 -18.66 -1.60
CA LYS A 102 -14.07 -19.07 -1.81
C LYS A 102 -14.32 -19.57 -3.23
N GLY A 103 -13.64 -19.02 -4.23
CA GLY A 103 -13.67 -19.53 -5.61
C GLY A 103 -13.13 -20.96 -5.76
N LEU A 104 -12.29 -21.41 -4.82
CA LEU A 104 -11.77 -22.79 -4.74
C LEU A 104 -12.62 -23.71 -3.85
N CYS A 105 -13.85 -23.30 -3.52
CA CYS A 105 -14.74 -24.00 -2.58
C CYS A 105 -14.19 -24.10 -1.14
N LEU A 106 -13.29 -23.22 -0.73
CA LEU A 106 -12.82 -23.10 0.65
C LEU A 106 -13.64 -22.03 1.37
N ASN A 107 -14.42 -22.42 2.38
CA ASN A 107 -15.18 -21.45 3.18
C ASN A 107 -14.29 -20.81 4.25
N VAL A 108 -14.00 -19.52 4.08
CA VAL A 108 -13.24 -18.70 5.04
C VAL A 108 -14.17 -17.65 5.64
N GLU A 109 -14.24 -17.64 6.97
CA GLU A 109 -15.09 -16.74 7.76
C GLU A 109 -14.25 -16.02 8.82
N LEU A 110 -14.55 -14.74 9.04
CA LEU A 110 -13.96 -13.96 10.13
C LEU A 110 -14.80 -14.20 11.39
N LEU A 111 -14.24 -14.94 12.34
CA LEU A 111 -14.89 -15.22 13.62
C LEU A 111 -14.73 -14.04 14.57
N SER A 112 -15.82 -13.60 15.18
CA SER A 112 -15.77 -12.66 16.29
C SER A 112 -15.61 -13.42 17.60
N THR A 113 -14.93 -12.83 18.59
CA THR A 113 -14.78 -13.38 19.94
C THR A 113 -16.10 -13.66 20.68
N LYS A 114 -17.25 -13.27 20.12
CA LYS A 114 -18.59 -13.54 20.67
C LYS A 114 -19.25 -14.83 20.15
N ASP A 115 -18.70 -15.44 19.09
CA ASP A 115 -19.35 -16.56 18.38
C ASP A 115 -19.03 -17.93 19.00
N THR A 116 -18.20 -17.98 20.04
CA THR A 116 -18.02 -19.17 20.88
C THR A 116 -18.92 -19.08 22.12
N LYS A 117 -20.18 -19.46 21.95
CA LYS A 117 -21.05 -19.93 23.05
C LYS A 117 -21.76 -21.21 22.63
#